data_AF-A0A157T4S1-F1
#
_entry.id   AF-A0A157T4S1-F1
#
_cell.length_a   1.000
_cell.length_b   1.000
_cell.length_c   1.000
_cell.angle_alpha   90.00
_cell.angle_beta   90.00
_cell.angle_gamma   90.00
#
_symmetry.space_group_name_H-M   'P 1'
#
loop_
_entity.id
_entity.type
_entity.pdbx_description
1 polymer ?
#
loop_
_entity_poly.entity_id
_entity_poly.type
_entity_poly.pdbx_seq_one_letter_code
_entity_poly.pdbx_strand_id
1 'polypeptide(L)' 'MTCARCGYVREDLTLSDRVFVCPKCGWIVDRDYNASLNILRRSGSERPLVWSSAFYRWQGEGVKQEALSVRAR' A
#
# COMPACT_ATOMS: atom_id res chain seq x y z
N MET A 1 2.23 5.84 -12.20
CA MET A 1 1.80 4.82 -11.23
C MET A 1 0.28 4.76 -11.06
N THR A 2 -0.27 3.56 -10.84
CA THR A 2 -1.70 3.34 -10.59
C THR A 2 -2.06 3.66 -9.13
N CYS A 3 -3.20 4.28 -8.90
CA CYS A 3 -3.77 4.47 -7.57
C CYS A 3 -4.31 3.13 -7.08
N ALA A 4 -3.69 2.54 -6.05
CA ALA A 4 -4.16 1.27 -5.49
C ALA A 4 -5.57 1.36 -4.87
N ARG A 5 -6.05 2.57 -4.53
CA ARG A 5 -7.41 2.79 -4.00
C ARG A 5 -8.50 2.83 -5.07
N CYS A 6 -8.29 3.52 -6.19
CA CYS A 6 -9.34 3.80 -7.17
C CYS A 6 -9.00 3.43 -8.63
N GLY A 7 -7.78 2.95 -8.89
CA GLY A 7 -7.33 2.53 -10.22
C GLY A 7 -6.89 3.64 -11.17
N TYR A 8 -6.99 4.92 -10.79
CA TYR A 8 -6.49 6.02 -11.63
C TYR A 8 -4.98 5.89 -11.92
N VAL A 9 -4.57 6.06 -13.17
CA VAL A 9 -3.15 6.03 -13.56
C VAL A 9 -2.62 7.45 -13.65
N ARG A 10 -1.61 7.77 -12.82
CA ARG A 10 -0.88 9.04 -12.84
C ARG A 10 0.45 8.85 -13.55
N GLU A 11 0.68 9.52 -14.68
CA GLU A 11 1.87 9.26 -15.53
C GLU A 11 3.04 10.19 -15.24
N ASP A 12 2.76 11.39 -14.75
CA ASP A 12 3.68 12.50 -14.49
C ASP A 12 4.47 12.37 -13.17
N LEU A 13 4.70 11.14 -12.69
CA LEU A 13 5.32 10.93 -11.39
C LEU A 13 6.81 10.61 -11.47
N THR A 14 7.64 11.37 -10.76
CA THR A 14 9.09 11.18 -10.72
C THR A 14 9.55 10.41 -9.48
N LEU A 15 10.82 9.98 -9.47
CA LEU A 15 11.44 9.36 -8.30
C LEU A 15 11.67 10.34 -7.13
N SER A 16 11.68 11.64 -7.40
CA SER A 16 11.81 12.69 -6.38
C SER A 16 10.51 12.87 -5.58
N ASP A 17 9.38 12.48 -6.17
CA ASP A 17 8.08 12.55 -5.52
C ASP A 17 7.91 11.39 -4.52
N ARG A 18 8.21 11.66 -3.25
CA ARG A 18 8.06 10.69 -2.16
C ARG A 18 6.59 10.41 -1.80
N VAL A 19 5.69 11.35 -2.10
CA VAL A 19 4.26 11.27 -1.79
C VAL A 19 3.43 11.09 -3.06
N PHE A 20 2.58 10.07 -3.06
CA PHE A 20 1.53 9.89 -4.06
C PHE A 20 0.26 10.62 -3.65
N VAL A 21 -0.26 11.46 -4.55
CA VAL A 21 -1.55 12.14 -4.40
C VAL A 21 -2.41 11.80 -5.62
N CYS A 22 -3.52 11.12 -5.40
CA CYS A 22 -4.43 10.76 -6.49
C CYS A 22 -5.36 11.94 -6.83
N PRO A 23 -5.32 12.50 -8.05
CA PRO A 23 -6.21 13.60 -8.43
C PRO A 23 -7.67 13.17 -8.54
N LYS A 24 -7.93 11.87 -8.78
CA LYS A 24 -9.30 11.32 -8.92
C LYS A 24 -10.02 11.11 -7.59
N CYS A 25 -9.31 10.69 -6.54
CA CYS A 25 -9.96 10.29 -5.27
C CYS A 25 -9.37 10.94 -4.01
N GLY A 26 -8.39 11.84 -4.17
CA GLY A 26 -7.75 12.56 -3.07
C GLY A 26 -6.93 11.67 -2.13
N TRP A 27 -6.61 10.43 -2.51
CA TRP A 27 -5.81 9.55 -1.66
C TRP A 27 -4.35 10.01 -1.62
N ILE A 28 -3.84 10.21 -0.41
CA ILE A 28 -2.49 10.67 -0.12
C ILE A 28 -1.76 9.57 0.63
N VAL A 29 -0.62 9.12 0.13
CA VAL A 29 0.16 8.04 0.74
C VAL A 29 1.61 8.07 0.24
N ASP A 30 2.54 7.40 0.94
CA ASP A 30 3.89 7.19 0.42
C ASP A 30 3.87 6.47 -0.95
N ARG A 31 4.70 6.92 -1.88
CA ARG A 31 4.78 6.36 -3.24
C ARG A 31 5.14 4.88 -3.21
N ASP A 32 6.15 4.49 -2.44
CA ASP A 32 6.65 3.11 -2.42
C ASP A 32 5.60 2.17 -1.78
N TYR A 33 4.83 2.68 -0.82
CA TYR A 33 3.66 1.98 -0.31
C TYR A 33 2.56 1.80 -1.38
N ASN A 34 2.19 2.84 -2.14
CA ASN A 34 1.25 2.69 -3.25
C ASN A 34 1.76 1.69 -4.30
N ALA A 35 3.06 1.70 -4.60
CA ALA A 35 3.68 0.75 -5.52
C ALA A 35 3.59 -0.70 -5.02
N SER A 36 3.94 -0.95 -3.76
CA SER A 36 3.87 -2.29 -3.15
C SER A 36 2.44 -2.84 -3.11
N LEU A 37 1.43 -2.00 -2.91
CA LEU A 37 0.03 -2.41 -3.04
C LEU A 37 -0.38 -2.80 -4.46
N ASN A 38 0.13 -2.09 -5.47
CA ASN A 38 -0.10 -2.48 -6.85
C ASN A 38 0.63 -3.79 -7.20
N ILE A 39 1.81 -4.05 -6.63
CA ILE A 39 2.51 -5.32 -6.79
C ILE A 39 1.70 -6.44 -6.14
N LEU A 40 1.26 -6.26 -4.89
CA LEU A 40 0.43 -7.22 -4.15
C LEU A 40 -0.86 -7.58 -4.92
N ARG A 41 -1.52 -6.57 -5.50
CA ARG A 41 -2.72 -6.78 -6.30
C ARG A 41 -2.44 -7.60 -7.57
N ARG A 42 -1.27 -7.44 -8.18
CA ARG A 42 -0.87 -8.18 -9.39
C ARG A 42 -0.36 -9.59 -9.08
N SER A 43 0.18 -9.82 -7.88
CA SER A 43 0.64 -11.15 -7.46
C SER A 43 -0.50 -12.11 -7.12
N GLY A 44 -1.77 -11.67 -7.22
CA GLY A 44 -2.93 -12.48 -6.83
C GLY A 44 -3.01 -12.72 -5.32
N SER A 45 -2.21 -12.01 -4.53
CA SER A 45 -2.19 -12.15 -3.08
C SER A 45 -3.30 -11.30 -2.46
N GLU A 46 -4.00 -11.84 -1.47
CA GLU A 46 -4.99 -11.08 -0.72
C GLU A 46 -4.31 -10.02 0.15
N ARG A 47 -4.97 -8.87 0.31
CA ARG A 47 -4.54 -7.86 1.30
C ARG A 47 -4.73 -8.47 2.69
N PRO A 48 -3.68 -8.55 3.53
CA PRO A 48 -3.88 -8.98 4.91
C PRO A 48 -4.94 -8.09 5.58
N LEU A 49 -5.91 -8.73 6.24
CA LEU A 49 -6.96 -8.06 7.03
C LEU A 49 -6.42 -7.17 8.18
N VAL A 50 -5.10 -7.21 8.40
CA VAL A 50 -4.31 -6.30 9.25
C VAL A 50 -4.36 -4.84 8.78
N TRP A 51 -5.00 -4.55 7.65
CA TRP A 51 -5.39 -3.19 7.24
C TRP A 51 -6.87 -2.90 7.54
N SER A 52 -7.39 -3.34 8.69
CA SER A 52 -8.50 -2.64 9.33
C SER A 52 -7.94 -1.57 10.25
N SER A 53 -8.65 -0.45 10.35
CA SER A 53 -8.33 0.88 10.91
C SER A 53 -7.59 1.00 12.26
N ALA A 54 -7.12 -0.07 12.91
CA ALA A 54 -6.41 0.00 14.19
C ALA A 54 -4.91 0.37 14.10
N PHE A 55 -4.26 0.22 12.93
CA PHE A 55 -2.80 0.44 12.79
C PHE A 55 -2.37 1.78 12.17
N TYR A 56 -3.29 2.62 11.67
CA TYR A 56 -2.92 3.91 11.02
C TYR A 56 -2.52 5.04 11.99
N ARG A 57 -2.48 4.78 13.30
CA ARG A 57 -2.10 5.76 14.32
C ARG A 57 -0.72 5.55 14.96
N TRP A 58 0.02 4.49 14.59
CA TRP A 58 1.32 4.15 15.21
C TRP A 58 2.39 3.85 14.14
N GLN A 59 2.85 4.84 13.37
CA GLN A 59 4.18 4.79 12.76
C GLN A 59 5.22 5.38 13.71
N GLY A 60 5.26 4.85 14.94
CA GLY A 60 6.14 5.33 16.01
C GLY A 60 7.10 4.29 16.57
N GLU A 61 6.84 2.99 16.47
CA GLU A 61 7.73 1.97 17.04
C GLU A 61 7.78 0.72 16.16
N GLY A 62 9.00 0.20 15.95
CA GLY A 62 9.31 -0.86 15.00
C GLY A 62 8.52 -2.15 15.24
N VAL A 63 7.88 -2.65 14.18
CA VAL A 63 7.16 -3.93 14.21
C VAL A 63 8.12 -5.08 13.89
N LYS A 64 8.29 -5.99 14.84
CA LYS A 64 8.92 -7.30 14.63
C LYS A 64 8.01 -8.13 13.72
N GLN A 65 8.54 -8.57 12.59
CA GLN A 65 7.85 -9.49 11.69
C GLN A 65 7.85 -10.88 12.31
N GLU A 66 6.73 -11.32 12.88
CA GLU A 66 6.50 -12.74 13.07
C GLU A 66 5.61 -13.24 11.93
N ALA A 67 6.21 -14.07 11.07
CA ALA A 67 5.50 -14.73 9.99
C ALA A 67 4.50 -15.72 10.59
N LEU A 68 3.21 -15.41 10.51
CA LEU A 68 2.17 -16.39 10.79
C LEU A 68 2.27 -17.51 9.76
N SER A 69 2.78 -18.66 10.22
CA SER A 69 2.81 -19.91 9.48
C SER A 69 1.39 -20.33 9.14
N VAL A 70 0.94 -20.03 7.92
CA VAL A 70 -0.29 -20.62 7.38
C VAL A 70 0.06 -22.01 6.88
N ARG A 71 -0.34 -23.05 7.62
CA ARG A 71 -0.30 -24.42 7.11
C ARG A 71 -1.36 -24.58 6.02
N ALA A 72 -0.91 -24.79 4.79
CA ALA A 72 -1.74 -25.33 3.73
C ALA A 72 -2.21 -26.74 4.12
N ARG A 73 -3.51 -27.01 3.94
CA ARG A 73 -4.05 -28.37 3.94
C ARG A 73 -3.99 -28.94 2.54
#